data_AF-A0A8T2ZGS7-F1
#
_entry.id   AF-A0A8T2ZGS7-F1
#
_cell.length_a   1.000
_cell.length_b   1.000
_cell.length_c   1.000
_cell.angle_alpha   90.00
_cell.angle_beta   90.00
_cell.angle_gamma   90.00
#
_symmetry.space_group_name_H-M   'P 1'
#
loop_
_entity.id
_entity.type
_entity.pdbx_description
1 polymer ?
#
loop_
_entity_poly.entity_id
_entity_poly.type
_entity_poly.pdbx_seq_one_letter_code
_entity_poly.pdbx_strand_id
1 'polypeptide(L)'
;MQFIFDSVKIHNLNVSPKNGADKFTMKDLLVWVRTNLIKERPEMFMKGDSVRPGGLVLVNDCDWEHSGQLDTNLEEKDLVVFISTLHGG
;
A
#
# COMPACT_ATOMS: atom_id res chain seq x y z
N MET A 1 8.80 -9.77 3.72
CA MET A 1 7.65 -8.90 4.06
C MET A 1 6.96 -9.26 5.38
N GLN A 2 6.93 -10.53 5.83
CA GLN A 2 6.27 -10.92 7.10
C GLN A 2 6.72 -10.09 8.32
N PHE A 3 8.01 -9.82 8.50
CA PHE A 3 8.50 -9.04 9.65
C PHE A 3 8.19 -7.53 9.60
N ILE A 4 7.81 -7.01 8.43
CA ILE A 4 7.53 -5.57 8.26
C ILE A 4 6.17 -5.21 8.88
N PHE A 5 5.25 -6.18 8.90
CA PHE A 5 3.84 -6.03 9.30
C PHE A 5 3.47 -6.98 10.46
N ASP A 6 4.38 -7.23 11.41
CA ASP A 6 4.14 -8.11 12.57
C ASP A 6 3.65 -9.53 12.26
N SER A 7 4.01 -10.10 11.10
CA SER A 7 3.49 -11.37 10.59
C SER A 7 1.97 -11.39 10.34
N VAL A 8 1.30 -10.24 10.36
CA VAL A 8 -0.09 -10.07 9.97
C VAL A 8 -0.16 -9.92 8.46
N LYS A 9 -0.98 -10.75 7.80
CA LYS A 9 -1.14 -10.75 6.34
C LYS A 9 -2.31 -9.90 5.86
N ILE A 10 -3.35 -9.73 6.69
CA ILE A 10 -4.59 -9.03 6.35
C ILE A 10 -4.82 -7.95 7.40
N HIS A 11 -4.93 -6.70 6.95
CA HIS A 11 -5.25 -5.56 7.80
C HIS A 11 -6.56 -4.94 7.32
N ASN A 12 -7.57 -4.90 8.20
CA ASN A 12 -8.79 -4.13 7.94
C ASN A 12 -8.54 -2.69 8.38
N LEU A 13 -8.48 -1.78 7.42
CA LEU A 13 -8.13 -0.38 7.65
C LEU A 13 -9.36 0.50 7.59
N ASN A 14 -9.51 1.37 8.59
CA ASN A 14 -10.43 2.50 8.53
C ASN A 14 -9.61 3.78 8.42
N VAL A 15 -9.38 4.19 7.17
CA VAL A 15 -8.57 5.36 6.82
C VAL A 15 -9.48 6.44 6.25
N SER A 16 -9.18 7.69 6.59
CA SER A 16 -9.96 8.83 6.11
C SER A 16 -9.06 9.80 5.33
N PRO A 17 -9.61 10.49 4.31
CA PRO A 17 -8.91 11.59 3.65
C PRO A 17 -8.42 12.62 4.67
N LYS A 18 -7.22 13.16 4.46
CA LYS A 18 -6.72 14.26 5.30
C LYS A 18 -7.55 15.53 5.04
N ASN A 19 -7.92 16.23 6.11
CA ASN A 19 -8.44 17.60 6.10
C ASN A 19 -9.61 17.87 5.13
N GLY A 20 -10.58 16.96 5.03
CA GLY A 20 -11.79 17.19 4.23
C GLY A 20 -11.56 17.13 2.72
N ALA A 21 -10.48 16.51 2.27
CA ALA A 21 -10.32 16.16 0.85
C ALA A 21 -11.42 15.19 0.42
N ASP A 22 -11.99 15.42 -0.77
CA ASP A 22 -13.05 14.58 -1.33
C ASP A 22 -12.57 13.19 -1.76
N LYS A 23 -11.24 12.99 -1.84
CA LYS A 23 -10.62 11.80 -2.42
C LYS A 23 -9.53 11.26 -1.52
N PHE A 24 -9.45 9.94 -1.43
CA PHE A 24 -8.35 9.21 -0.80
C PHE A 24 -7.64 8.40 -1.88
N THR A 25 -6.35 8.64 -2.07
CA THR A 25 -5.59 8.02 -3.16
C THR A 25 -4.68 6.91 -2.67
N MET A 26 -4.18 6.09 -3.60
CA MET A 26 -3.15 5.09 -3.30
C MET A 26 -1.89 5.72 -2.67
N LYS A 27 -1.52 6.95 -3.08
CA LYS A 27 -0.43 7.69 -2.45
C LYS A 27 -0.71 7.96 -0.97
N ASP A 28 -1.92 8.38 -0.64
CA ASP A 28 -2.32 8.63 0.75
C ASP A 28 -2.28 7.34 1.58
N LEU A 29 -2.76 6.23 0.99
CA LEU A 29 -2.67 4.91 1.62
C LEU A 29 -1.22 4.51 1.90
N LEU A 30 -0.31 4.66 0.93
CA LEU A 30 1.10 4.30 1.13
C LEU A 30 1.78 5.12 2.22
N VAL A 31 1.50 6.43 2.29
CA VAL A 31 1.98 7.29 3.38
C VAL A 31 1.43 6.83 4.73
N TRP A 32 0.15 6.47 4.78
CA TRP A 32 -0.48 5.97 6.00
C TRP A 32 0.11 4.62 6.43
N VAL A 33 0.24 3.66 5.51
CA VAL A 33 0.84 2.33 5.76
C VAL A 33 2.27 2.47 6.28
N ARG A 34 3.08 3.33 5.66
CA ARG A 34 4.44 3.62 6.12
C ARG A 34 4.50 4.13 7.54
N THR A 35 3.55 4.96 7.93
CA THR A 35 3.54 5.62 9.23
C THR A 35 2.96 4.74 10.34
N ASN A 36 1.99 3.88 10.00
CA ASN A 36 1.17 3.17 10.99
C ASN A 36 1.40 1.66 11.03
N LEU A 37 1.76 1.02 9.91
CA LEU A 37 1.87 -0.44 9.82
C LEU A 37 3.31 -0.95 9.70
N ILE A 38 4.18 -0.19 9.05
CA ILE A 38 5.58 -0.57 8.89
C ILE A 38 6.34 -0.25 10.17
N LYS A 39 6.73 -1.27 10.92
CA LYS A 39 7.49 -1.10 12.16
C LYS A 39 9.00 -1.03 11.96
N GLU A 40 9.51 -1.74 10.98
CA GLU A 40 10.94 -1.82 10.72
C GLU A 40 11.24 -1.74 9.22
N ARG A 41 12.32 -1.03 8.89
CA ARG A 41 12.91 -0.95 7.55
C ARG A 41 11.90 -0.61 6.43
N PRO A 42 11.27 0.58 6.46
CA PRO A 42 10.35 1.03 5.40
C PRO A 42 10.95 0.96 4.00
N GLU A 43 12.26 1.11 3.86
CA GLU A 43 13.00 0.99 2.60
C GLU A 43 12.97 -0.41 1.97
N MET A 44 12.63 -1.46 2.74
CA MET A 44 12.39 -2.80 2.19
C MET A 44 11.02 -2.91 1.50
N PHE A 45 10.07 -2.05 1.85
CA PHE A 45 8.73 -2.00 1.25
C PHE A 45 8.60 -0.88 0.21
N MET A 46 9.16 0.29 0.49
CA MET A 46 9.02 1.51 -0.32
C MET A 46 10.35 2.03 -0.84
N LYS A 47 10.28 2.73 -1.97
CA LYS A 47 11.38 3.54 -2.49
C LYS A 47 10.83 4.93 -2.82
N GLY A 48 11.26 5.94 -2.06
CA GLY A 48 10.68 7.28 -2.13
C GLY A 48 9.22 7.25 -1.66
N ASP A 49 8.32 7.66 -2.54
CA ASP A 49 6.88 7.80 -2.26
C ASP A 49 6.04 6.62 -2.77
N SER A 50 6.68 5.60 -3.35
CA SER A 50 6.01 4.45 -3.96
C SER A 50 6.54 3.12 -3.44
N VAL A 51 5.85 2.03 -3.80
CA VAL A 51 6.30 0.65 -3.54
C VAL A 51 7.63 0.40 -4.25
N ARG A 52 8.52 -0.37 -3.61
CA ARG A 52 9.84 -0.69 -4.15
C ARG A 52 9.71 -1.49 -5.47
N PRO A 53 10.53 -1.20 -6.50
CA PRO A 53 10.56 -2.00 -7.72
C PRO A 53 10.75 -3.50 -7.44
N GLY A 54 10.02 -4.34 -8.17
CA GLY A 54 9.95 -5.79 -7.91
C GLY A 54 8.86 -6.21 -6.92
N GLY A 55 8.03 -5.27 -6.46
CA GLY A 55 6.72 -5.56 -5.88
C GLY A 55 5.62 -5.34 -6.91
N LEU A 56 4.55 -6.16 -6.86
CA LEU A 56 3.30 -5.93 -7.58
C LEU A 56 2.26 -5.37 -6.62
N VAL A 57 1.39 -4.50 -7.11
CA VAL A 57 0.27 -3.94 -6.35
C VAL A 57 -1.00 -4.18 -7.12
N LEU A 58 -1.99 -4.78 -6.47
CA LEU A 58 -3.31 -4.97 -7.03
C LEU A 58 -4.33 -4.12 -6.27
N VAL A 59 -5.27 -3.53 -7.01
CA VAL A 59 -6.47 -2.88 -6.47
C VAL A 59 -7.67 -3.62 -7.03
N ASN A 60 -8.45 -4.28 -6.17
CA ASN A 60 -9.57 -5.15 -6.55
C ASN A 60 -9.18 -6.17 -7.65
N ASP A 61 -8.08 -6.90 -7.41
CA ASP A 61 -7.50 -7.88 -8.33
C ASP A 61 -7.02 -7.32 -9.69
N CYS A 62 -7.06 -6.01 -9.89
CA CYS A 62 -6.54 -5.33 -11.06
C CYS A 62 -5.12 -4.81 -10.81
N ASP A 63 -4.22 -4.97 -11.79
CA ASP A 63 -2.89 -4.39 -11.73
C ASP A 63 -2.99 -2.85 -11.69
N TRP A 64 -2.44 -2.24 -10.64
CA TRP A 64 -2.49 -0.80 -10.43
C TRP A 64 -1.86 0.01 -11.58
N GLU A 65 -1.00 -0.61 -12.41
CA GLU A 65 -0.44 0.00 -13.61
C GLU A 65 -1.53 0.38 -14.61
N HIS A 66 -2.70 -0.26 -14.54
CA HIS A 66 -3.88 0.07 -15.32
C HIS A 66 -4.89 0.94 -14.55
N SER A 67 -4.73 1.10 -13.23
CA SER A 67 -5.66 1.84 -12.36
C SER A 67 -5.22 3.27 -12.05
N GLY A 68 -4.06 3.72 -12.57
CA GLY A 68 -3.50 5.05 -12.30
C GLY A 68 -2.45 5.07 -11.19
N GLN A 69 -2.01 3.90 -10.70
CA GLN A 69 -0.94 3.72 -9.73
C GLN A 69 -1.17 4.57 -8.46
N LEU A 70 -0.32 5.57 -8.21
CA LEU A 70 -0.39 6.45 -7.04
C LEU A 70 -1.64 7.34 -7.03
N ASP A 71 -2.18 7.68 -8.20
CA ASP A 71 -3.34 8.57 -8.35
C ASP A 71 -4.68 7.80 -8.35
N THR A 72 -4.65 6.48 -8.21
CA THR A 72 -5.84 5.64 -8.06
C THR A 72 -6.65 6.14 -6.86
N ASN A 73 -7.91 6.52 -7.08
CA ASN A 73 -8.84 6.83 -5.99
C ASN A 73 -9.33 5.52 -5.39
N LEU A 74 -9.28 5.43 -4.08
CA LEU A 74 -9.73 4.28 -3.32
C LEU A 74 -11.09 4.59 -2.69
N GLU A 75 -11.97 3.60 -2.74
CA GLU A 75 -13.31 3.65 -2.21
C GLU A 75 -13.48 2.70 -1.01
N GLU A 76 -14.62 2.83 -0.34
CA GLU A 76 -14.96 1.92 0.75
C GLU A 76 -15.03 0.48 0.22
N LYS A 77 -14.39 -0.45 0.94
CA LYS A 77 -14.32 -1.89 0.63
C LYS A 77 -13.38 -2.28 -0.50
N ASP A 78 -12.59 -1.34 -1.03
CA ASP A 78 -11.51 -1.69 -1.95
C ASP A 78 -10.48 -2.61 -1.28
N LEU A 79 -10.07 -3.64 -2.02
CA LEU A 79 -9.01 -4.55 -1.62
C LEU A 79 -7.69 -4.14 -2.27
N VAL A 80 -6.70 -3.79 -1.44
CA VAL A 80 -5.34 -3.50 -1.90
C VAL A 80 -4.40 -4.63 -1.49
N VAL A 81 -3.72 -5.24 -2.46
CA VAL A 81 -2.80 -6.35 -2.24
C VAL A 81 -1.39 -5.96 -2.66
N PHE A 82 -0.42 -6.16 -1.76
CA PHE A 82 1.00 -5.99 -2.06
C PHE A 82 1.68 -7.35 -2.16
N ILE A 83 2.29 -7.64 -3.31
CA ILE A 83 2.98 -8.90 -3.58
C ILE A 83 4.47 -8.60 -3.76
N SER A 84 5.32 -9.13 -2.89
CA SER A 84 6.78 -9.04 -3.03
C SER A 84 7.26 -10.24 -3.85
N THR A 85 7.72 -10.05 -5.08
CA THR A 85 8.34 -11.17 -5.85
C THR A 85 9.84 -11.29 -5.56
N LEU A 86 10.49 -10.21 -5.13
CA LEU A 86 11.78 -10.28 -4.46
C LEU A 86 11.57 -10.42 -2.96
N HIS A 87 12.11 -11.48 -2.36
CA HIS A 87 12.61 -11.67 -0.99
C HIS A 87 12.64 -13.18 -0.68
N GLY A 88 13.17 -13.96 -1.64
CA GLY A 88 13.53 -15.35 -1.46
C GLY A 88 15.03 -15.43 -1.18
N GLY A 89 15.37 -15.55 0.11
CA GLY A 89 16.69 -15.75 0.66
C GLY A 89 16.53 -16.19 2.10
#